data_AF-A0A815QB66-F1
#
_entry.id   AF-A0A815QB66-F1
#
_cell.length_a   1.000
_cell.length_b   1.000
_cell.length_c   1.000
_cell.angle_alpha   90.00
_cell.angle_beta   90.00
_cell.angle_gamma   90.00
#
_symmetry.space_group_name_H-M   'P 1'
#
loop_
_entity.id
_entity.type
_entity.pdbx_description
1 polymer ?
#
loop_
_entity_poly.entity_id
_entity_poly.type
_entity_poly.pdbx_seq_one_letter_code
_entity_poly.pdbx_strand_id
1 'polypeptide(L)'
;MAYVGCSKEFCLNHLTEHQQILNDELNLITNEFNEFKQTINEQKQNTQNPQNDLLIKQIHQWERNSIGIIQQKAQECRKIVLAYSQTSINDIKNKFNNLSEQIKQVQQENEFNEINLKYLRNQLIEITQELNNPTKISIKEDSQPFINEILIISSKSKFLKNNFHFL
;
A
#
# COMPACT_ATOMS: atom_id res chain seq x y z
N MET A 1 41.68 32.03 -55.82
CA MET A 1 41.69 30.79 -55.01
C MET A 1 40.60 30.92 -53.97
N ALA A 2 39.52 30.13 -54.10
CA ALA A 2 38.43 30.09 -53.13
C ALA A 2 38.78 29.07 -52.03
N TYR A 3 38.81 29.50 -50.77
CA TYR A 3 38.97 28.61 -49.64
C TYR A 3 37.65 27.85 -49.41
N VAL A 4 37.75 26.53 -49.26
CA VAL A 4 36.61 25.63 -49.04
C VAL A 4 35.97 25.98 -47.68
N GLY A 5 34.83 26.66 -47.72
CA GLY A 5 34.08 27.03 -46.52
C GLY A 5 33.16 28.25 -46.66
N CYS A 6 33.27 29.05 -47.72
CA CYS A 6 32.39 30.19 -47.93
C CYS A 6 31.55 30.05 -49.19
N SER A 7 30.23 30.14 -49.03
CA SER A 7 29.26 30.04 -50.12
C SER A 7 28.96 31.39 -50.80
N LYS A 8 29.74 32.45 -50.53
CA LYS A 8 29.57 33.78 -51.14
C LYS A 8 30.86 34.25 -51.82
N GLU A 9 30.75 34.97 -52.93
CA GLU A 9 31.89 35.58 -53.63
C GLU A 9 32.58 36.60 -52.70
N PHE A 10 33.83 36.33 -52.32
CA PHE A 10 34.60 37.22 -51.47
C PHE A 10 35.20 38.38 -52.25
N CYS A 11 34.86 39.61 -51.87
CA CYS A 11 35.67 40.78 -52.18
C CYS A 11 36.75 40.93 -51.09
N LEU A 12 38.03 40.94 -51.47
CA LEU A 12 39.16 41.21 -50.55
C LEU A 12 38.95 42.49 -49.71
N ASN A 13 38.22 43.45 -50.29
CA ASN A 13 37.91 44.74 -49.67
C ASN A 13 36.88 44.67 -48.52
N HIS A 14 36.12 43.58 -48.38
CA HIS A 14 35.07 43.43 -47.35
C HIS A 14 35.32 42.23 -46.41
N LEU A 15 36.51 41.65 -46.43
CA LEU A 15 36.89 40.49 -45.63
C LEU A 15 36.65 40.72 -44.12
N THR A 16 37.00 41.90 -43.63
CA THR A 16 36.80 42.30 -42.22
C THR A 16 35.32 42.34 -41.85
N GLU A 17 34.47 42.86 -42.74
CA GLU A 17 33.02 42.93 -42.52
C GLU A 17 32.39 41.53 -42.50
N HIS A 18 32.83 40.64 -43.40
CA HIS A 18 32.37 39.24 -43.38
C HIS A 18 32.79 38.49 -42.12
N GLN A 19 34.02 38.70 -41.65
CA GLN A 19 34.49 38.11 -40.40
C GLN A 19 33.69 38.63 -39.21
N GLN A 20 33.31 39.91 -39.22
CA GLN A 20 32.47 40.48 -38.18
C GLN A 20 31.08 39.83 -38.17
N ILE A 21 30.44 39.66 -39.33
CA ILE A 21 29.13 38.98 -39.44
C ILE A 21 29.21 37.54 -38.92
N LEU A 22 30.24 36.77 -39.31
CA LEU A 22 30.41 35.40 -38.84
C LEU A 22 30.68 35.32 -37.33
N ASN A 23 31.41 36.29 -36.79
CA ASN A 23 31.66 36.39 -35.36
C ASN A 23 30.38 36.73 -34.59
N ASP A 24 29.54 37.61 -35.14
CA ASP A 24 28.23 37.93 -34.59
C ASP A 24 27.30 36.71 -34.61
N GLU A 25 27.29 35.93 -35.70
CA GLU A 25 26.56 34.65 -35.78
C GLU A 25 27.07 33.62 -34.76
N LEU A 26 28.38 33.49 -34.59
CA LEU A 26 28.97 32.60 -33.59
C LEU A 26 28.63 33.03 -32.16
N ASN A 27 28.59 34.34 -31.89
CA ASN A 27 28.18 34.88 -30.61
C ASN A 27 26.71 34.55 -30.31
N LEU A 28 25.82 34.65 -31.31
CA LEU A 28 24.42 34.26 -31.18
C LEU A 28 24.30 32.77 -30.83
N ILE A 29 24.97 31.89 -31.60
CA ILE A 29 24.98 30.44 -31.32
C ILE A 29 25.51 30.15 -29.91
N THR A 30 26.56 30.86 -29.50
CA THR A 30 27.16 30.69 -28.16
C THR A 30 26.18 31.10 -27.06
N ASN A 31 25.41 32.16 -27.26
CA ASN A 31 24.37 32.60 -26.32
C ASN A 31 23.25 31.56 -26.23
N GLU A 32 22.71 31.11 -27.36
CA GLU A 32 21.68 30.05 -27.41
C GLU A 32 22.16 28.77 -26.72
N PHE A 33 23.42 28.37 -26.94
CA PHE A 33 24.02 27.22 -26.27
C PHE A 33 24.09 27.39 -24.75
N ASN A 34 24.45 28.59 -24.27
CA ASN A 34 24.52 28.87 -22.84
C ASN A 34 23.14 28.88 -22.18
N GLU A 35 22.13 29.44 -22.84
CA GLU A 35 20.72 29.40 -22.38
C GLU A 35 20.20 27.96 -22.30
N PHE A 36 20.51 27.15 -23.32
CA PHE A 36 20.14 25.74 -23.33
C PHE A 36 20.82 24.95 -22.21
N LYS A 37 22.12 25.19 -21.98
CA LYS A 37 22.88 24.60 -20.87
C LYS A 37 22.28 24.97 -19.52
N GLN A 38 21.87 26.22 -19.34
CA GLN A 38 21.18 26.66 -18.13
C GLN A 38 19.86 25.91 -17.94
N THR A 39 19.06 25.79 -19.00
CA THR A 39 17.78 25.06 -18.97
C THR A 39 17.97 23.59 -18.55
N ILE A 40 19.01 22.91 -19.07
CA ILE A 40 19.34 21.53 -18.66
C ILE A 40 19.66 21.47 -17.16
N ASN A 41 20.45 22.41 -16.65
CA ASN A 41 20.84 22.43 -15.25
C ASN A 41 19.63 22.68 -14.33
N GLU A 42 18.73 23.58 -14.71
CA GLU A 42 17.48 23.84 -13.99
C GLU A 42 16.57 22.59 -13.97
N GLN A 43 16.42 21.91 -15.11
CA GLN A 43 15.66 20.64 -15.18
C GLN A 43 16.28 19.56 -14.29
N LYS A 44 17.61 19.45 -14.28
CA LYS A 44 18.32 18.50 -13.42
C LYS A 44 18.08 18.81 -11.94
N GLN A 45 18.14 20.08 -11.54
CA GLN A 45 17.86 20.51 -10.16
C GLN A 45 16.40 20.24 -9.77
N ASN A 46 15.44 20.50 -10.67
CA ASN A 46 14.03 20.22 -10.43
C ASN A 46 13.76 18.72 -10.24
N THR A 47 14.47 17.86 -10.97
CA THR A 47 14.40 16.39 -10.83
C THR A 47 15.02 15.89 -9.51
N GLN A 48 15.89 16.69 -8.87
CA GLN A 48 16.49 16.33 -7.58
C GLN A 48 15.56 16.54 -6.39
N ASN A 49 14.42 17.22 -6.56
CA ASN A 49 13.42 17.37 -5.50
C ASN A 49 12.28 16.35 -5.70
N PRO A 50 12.28 15.22 -4.97
CA PRO A 50 11.28 14.17 -5.15
C PRO A 50 9.86 14.63 -4.81
N GLN A 51 9.72 15.68 -3.99
CA GLN A 51 8.41 16.15 -3.53
C GLN A 51 7.60 16.87 -4.63
N ASN A 52 8.25 17.32 -5.71
CA ASN A 52 7.57 17.99 -6.82
C ASN A 52 7.31 17.07 -8.01
N ASP A 53 7.95 15.90 -8.05
CA ASP A 53 7.78 14.93 -9.13
C ASP A 53 6.38 14.29 -9.06
N LEU A 54 5.65 14.36 -10.18
CA LEU A 54 4.30 13.82 -10.30
C LEU A 54 4.26 12.30 -10.13
N LEU A 55 5.27 11.57 -10.61
CA LEU A 55 5.35 10.12 -10.49
C LEU A 55 5.61 9.71 -9.04
N ILE A 56 6.46 10.44 -8.32
CA ILE A 56 6.69 10.23 -6.89
C ILE A 56 5.42 10.49 -6.08
N LYS A 57 4.67 11.55 -6.40
CA LYS A 57 3.35 11.81 -5.79
C LYS A 57 2.37 10.66 -6.04
N GLN A 58 2.38 10.05 -7.23
CA GLN A 58 1.53 8.89 -7.52
C GLN A 58 1.92 7.67 -6.67
N ILE A 59 3.22 7.41 -6.48
CA ILE A 59 3.71 6.35 -5.59
C ILE A 59 3.22 6.60 -4.16
N HIS A 60 3.38 7.82 -3.63
CA HIS A 60 2.90 8.16 -2.30
C HIS A 60 1.38 8.02 -2.16
N GLN A 61 0.62 8.38 -3.18
CA GLN A 61 -0.83 8.20 -3.17
C GLN A 61 -1.21 6.71 -3.14
N TRP A 62 -0.56 5.89 -3.97
CA TRP A 62 -0.77 4.45 -3.98
C TRP A 62 -0.41 3.81 -2.63
N GLU A 63 0.71 4.21 -2.02
CA GLU A 63 1.15 3.76 -0.70
C GLU A 63 0.10 4.08 0.37
N ARG A 64 -0.33 5.35 0.45
CA ARG A 64 -1.36 5.79 1.43
C ARG A 64 -2.67 5.05 1.25
N ASN A 65 -3.13 4.89 0.02
CA ASN A 65 -4.36 4.16 -0.29
C ASN A 65 -4.25 2.69 0.14
N SER A 66 -3.13 2.05 -0.17
CA SER A 66 -2.87 0.64 0.16
C SER A 66 -2.87 0.41 1.68
N ILE A 67 -2.19 1.28 2.44
CA ILE A 67 -2.22 1.25 3.91
C ILE A 67 -3.66 1.41 4.42
N GLY A 68 -4.41 2.35 3.87
CA GLY A 68 -5.81 2.58 4.26
C GLY A 68 -6.69 1.34 4.07
N ILE A 69 -6.54 0.66 2.92
CA ILE A 69 -7.28 -0.58 2.61
C ILE A 69 -6.92 -1.69 3.63
N ILE A 70 -5.64 -1.86 3.95
CA ILE A 70 -5.17 -2.85 4.94
C ILE A 70 -5.76 -2.55 6.32
N GLN A 71 -5.70 -1.28 6.75
CA GLN A 71 -6.21 -0.85 8.05
C GLN A 71 -7.72 -1.06 8.18
N GLN A 72 -8.48 -0.71 7.13
CA GLN A 72 -9.92 -0.94 7.08
C GLN A 72 -10.23 -2.43 7.21
N LYS A 73 -9.59 -3.27 6.40
CA LYS A 73 -9.84 -4.72 6.44
C LYS A 73 -9.50 -5.32 7.79
N ALA A 74 -8.39 -4.92 8.39
CA ALA A 74 -8.02 -5.34 9.74
C ALA A 74 -9.07 -4.92 10.77
N GLN A 75 -9.63 -3.71 10.67
CA GLN A 75 -10.70 -3.26 11.56
C GLN A 75 -11.99 -4.06 11.39
N GLU A 76 -12.38 -4.39 10.16
CA GLU A 76 -13.52 -5.27 9.87
C GLU A 76 -13.33 -6.65 10.49
N CYS A 77 -12.18 -7.28 10.28
CA CYS A 77 -11.85 -8.58 10.86
C CYS A 77 -11.90 -8.55 12.40
N ARG A 78 -11.35 -7.50 13.04
CA ARG A 78 -11.43 -7.33 14.50
C ARG A 78 -12.88 -7.24 14.99
N LYS A 79 -13.74 -6.47 14.29
CA LYS A 79 -15.17 -6.37 14.63
C LYS A 79 -15.86 -7.73 14.55
N ILE A 80 -15.57 -8.52 13.51
CA ILE A 80 -16.12 -9.86 13.34
C ILE A 80 -15.69 -10.77 14.50
N VAL A 81 -14.40 -10.80 14.84
CA VAL A 81 -13.89 -11.59 15.97
C VAL A 81 -14.58 -11.19 17.28
N LEU A 82 -14.69 -9.90 17.56
CA LEU A 82 -15.36 -9.41 18.78
C LEU A 82 -16.83 -9.80 18.83
N ALA A 83 -17.56 -9.73 17.70
CA ALA A 83 -18.95 -10.15 17.62
C ALA A 83 -19.11 -11.65 17.91
N TYR A 84 -18.26 -12.51 17.32
CA TYR A 84 -18.27 -13.94 17.62
C TYR A 84 -17.97 -14.23 19.09
N SER A 85 -17.00 -13.53 19.69
CA SER A 85 -16.69 -13.68 21.11
C SER A 85 -17.88 -13.28 21.99
N GLN A 86 -18.58 -12.18 21.66
CA GLN A 86 -19.78 -11.75 22.40
C GLN A 86 -20.91 -12.77 22.28
N THR A 87 -21.17 -13.28 21.07
CA THR A 87 -22.17 -14.34 20.85
C THR A 87 -21.84 -15.58 21.67
N SER A 88 -20.58 -16.04 21.63
CA SER A 88 -20.16 -17.21 22.40
C SER A 88 -20.36 -17.03 23.90
N ILE A 89 -20.04 -15.85 24.44
CA ILE A 89 -20.26 -15.55 25.88
C ILE A 89 -21.75 -15.57 26.21
N ASN A 90 -22.60 -15.02 25.34
CA ASN A 90 -24.05 -15.03 25.52
C ASN A 90 -24.62 -16.45 25.50
N ASP A 91 -24.14 -17.31 24.59
CA ASP A 91 -24.55 -18.71 24.53
C ASP A 91 -24.17 -19.46 25.80
N ILE A 92 -22.95 -19.25 26.31
CA ILE A 92 -22.49 -19.80 27.59
C ILE A 92 -23.38 -19.32 28.75
N LYS A 93 -23.71 -18.02 28.78
CA LYS A 93 -24.61 -17.45 29.80
C LYS A 93 -26.00 -18.09 29.75
N ASN A 94 -26.54 -18.33 28.55
CA ASN A 94 -27.84 -18.99 28.40
C ASN A 94 -27.81 -20.44 28.89
N LYS A 95 -26.76 -21.21 28.56
CA LYS A 95 -26.56 -22.56 29.08
C LYS A 95 -26.45 -22.57 30.61
N PHE A 96 -25.70 -21.63 31.17
CA PHE A 96 -25.55 -21.49 32.62
C PHE A 96 -26.89 -21.18 33.31
N ASN A 97 -27.68 -20.26 32.76
CA ASN A 97 -29.00 -19.93 33.30
C ASN A 97 -29.94 -21.14 33.28
N ASN A 98 -29.97 -21.89 32.16
CA ASN A 98 -30.76 -23.11 32.05
C ASN A 98 -30.32 -24.16 33.09
N LEU A 99 -29.01 -24.37 33.27
CA LEU A 99 -28.49 -25.26 34.31
C LEU A 99 -28.91 -24.78 35.72
N SER A 100 -28.89 -23.47 35.98
CA SER A 100 -29.36 -22.91 37.24
C SER A 100 -30.84 -23.16 37.50
N GLU A 101 -31.68 -23.11 36.46
CA GLU A 101 -33.12 -23.43 36.56
C GLU A 101 -33.33 -24.92 36.83
N GLN A 102 -32.62 -25.80 36.12
CA GLN A 102 -32.65 -27.25 36.36
C GLN A 102 -32.26 -27.58 37.81
N ILE A 103 -31.20 -26.97 38.33
CA ILE A 103 -30.77 -27.17 39.73
C ILE A 103 -31.86 -26.74 40.71
N LYS A 104 -32.49 -25.58 40.48
CA LYS A 104 -33.59 -25.09 41.34
C LYS A 104 -34.78 -26.03 41.32
N GLN A 105 -35.16 -26.54 40.15
CA GLN A 105 -36.27 -27.47 40.01
C GLN A 105 -36.01 -28.76 40.79
N VAL A 106 -34.82 -29.36 40.64
CA VAL A 106 -34.43 -30.56 41.38
C VAL A 106 -34.43 -30.33 42.91
N GLN A 107 -34.02 -29.14 43.36
CA GLN A 107 -34.08 -28.76 44.78
C GLN A 107 -35.52 -28.61 45.29
N GLN A 108 -36.43 -28.08 44.47
CA GLN A 108 -37.84 -27.88 44.84
C GLN A 108 -38.62 -29.19 44.88
N GLU A 109 -38.41 -30.05 43.89
CA GLU A 109 -39.05 -31.36 43.80
C GLU A 109 -38.50 -32.33 44.86
N ASN A 110 -37.29 -32.07 45.37
CA ASN A 110 -36.58 -32.91 46.34
C ASN A 110 -36.39 -34.36 45.85
N GLU A 111 -36.49 -34.56 44.53
CA GLU A 111 -36.35 -35.83 43.82
C GLU A 111 -35.04 -35.82 43.03
N PHE A 112 -33.96 -36.25 43.68
CA PHE A 112 -32.66 -36.43 43.04
C PHE A 112 -32.08 -37.80 43.32
N ASN A 113 -31.37 -38.32 42.33
CA ASN A 113 -30.58 -39.53 42.42
C ASN A 113 -29.16 -39.26 41.89
N GLU A 114 -28.30 -40.26 42.01
CA GLU A 114 -26.90 -40.18 41.57
C GLU A 114 -26.76 -39.83 40.08
N ILE A 115 -27.71 -40.29 39.25
CA ILE A 115 -27.73 -40.02 37.81
C ILE A 115 -28.00 -38.53 37.55
N ASN A 116 -29.00 -37.96 38.22
CA ASN A 116 -29.35 -36.54 38.10
C ASN A 116 -28.17 -35.66 38.55
N LEU A 117 -27.55 -35.98 39.69
CA LEU A 117 -26.40 -35.23 40.21
C LEU A 117 -25.18 -35.32 39.28
N LYS A 118 -24.91 -36.51 38.72
CA LYS A 118 -23.83 -36.70 37.75
C LYS A 118 -24.08 -35.91 36.46
N TYR A 119 -25.32 -35.90 35.97
CA TYR A 119 -25.71 -35.14 34.78
C TYR A 119 -25.50 -33.63 34.96
N LEU A 120 -26.00 -33.05 36.06
CA LEU A 120 -25.81 -31.63 36.37
C LEU A 120 -24.33 -31.26 36.51
N ARG A 121 -23.53 -32.14 37.13
CA ARG A 121 -22.08 -31.94 37.27
C ARG A 121 -21.36 -31.98 35.93
N ASN A 122 -21.74 -32.89 35.03
CA ASN A 122 -21.16 -32.97 33.70
C ASN A 122 -21.48 -31.71 32.87
N GLN A 123 -22.73 -31.24 32.89
CA GLN A 123 -23.09 -29.99 32.20
C GLN A 123 -22.30 -28.79 32.76
N LEU A 124 -22.08 -28.72 34.07
CA LEU A 124 -21.26 -27.67 34.67
C LEU A 124 -19.81 -27.71 34.18
N ILE A 125 -19.24 -28.92 34.04
CA ILE A 125 -17.88 -29.11 33.50
C ILE A 125 -17.82 -28.65 32.04
N GLU A 126 -18.80 -29.02 31.21
CA GLU A 126 -18.86 -28.60 29.80
C GLU A 126 -18.94 -27.08 29.66
N ILE A 127 -19.83 -26.42 30.40
CA ILE A 127 -19.95 -24.96 30.42
C ILE A 127 -18.63 -24.31 30.87
N THR A 128 -17.95 -24.90 31.86
CA THR A 128 -16.66 -24.40 32.34
C THR A 128 -15.56 -24.54 31.27
N GLN A 129 -15.54 -25.64 30.53
CA GLN A 129 -14.61 -25.86 29.43
C GLN A 129 -14.85 -24.88 28.28
N GLU A 130 -16.11 -24.67 27.89
CA GLU A 130 -16.48 -23.70 26.87
C GLU A 130 -16.12 -22.26 27.28
N LEU A 131 -16.27 -21.90 28.56
CA LEU A 131 -15.87 -20.59 29.07
C LEU A 131 -14.35 -20.37 29.00
N ASN A 132 -13.56 -21.40 29.30
CA ASN A 132 -12.10 -21.34 29.25
C ASN A 132 -11.55 -21.35 27.82
N ASN A 133 -12.35 -21.78 26.84
CA ASN A 133 -11.98 -21.77 25.43
C ASN A 133 -13.18 -21.40 24.54
N PRO A 134 -13.61 -20.12 24.54
CA PRO A 134 -14.88 -19.73 23.95
C PRO A 134 -14.84 -19.67 22.41
N THR A 135 -13.67 -19.54 21.79
CA THR A 135 -13.62 -19.15 20.38
C THR A 135 -13.49 -20.34 19.43
N LYS A 136 -14.55 -20.60 18.64
CA LYS A 136 -14.59 -21.62 17.57
C LYS A 136 -14.16 -21.11 16.19
N ILE A 137 -13.54 -19.93 16.11
CA ILE A 137 -13.15 -19.30 14.85
C ILE A 137 -11.65 -19.46 14.60
N SER A 138 -11.25 -19.54 13.33
CA SER A 138 -9.84 -19.54 12.92
C SER A 138 -9.59 -18.41 11.95
N ILE A 139 -8.38 -17.85 11.99
CA ILE A 139 -7.91 -16.89 11.01
C ILE A 139 -7.13 -17.66 9.95
N LYS A 140 -7.42 -17.38 8.68
CA LYS A 140 -6.70 -17.92 7.54
C LYS A 140 -6.35 -16.78 6.60
N GLU A 141 -5.18 -16.88 5.99
CA GLU A 141 -4.74 -15.96 4.95
C GLU A 141 -5.24 -16.44 3.59
N ASP A 142 -5.63 -15.49 2.75
CA ASP A 142 -5.96 -15.77 1.36
C ASP A 142 -4.67 -15.81 0.53
N SER A 143 -4.66 -16.67 -0.49
CA SER A 143 -3.55 -16.84 -1.42
C SER A 143 -3.47 -15.75 -2.49
N GLN A 144 -4.53 -14.95 -2.66
CA GLN A 144 -4.61 -13.93 -3.69
C GLN A 144 -4.12 -12.55 -3.20
N PRO A 145 -3.48 -11.75 -4.07
CA PRO A 145 -3.02 -10.43 -3.71
C PRO A 145 -4.20 -9.52 -3.37
N PHE A 146 -4.22 -9.04 -2.14
CA PHE A 146 -5.25 -8.13 -1.66
C PHE A 146 -5.05 -6.68 -2.15
N ILE A 147 -3.79 -6.28 -2.35
CA ILE A 147 -3.40 -4.95 -2.84
C ILE A 147 -2.72 -5.12 -4.20
N ASN A 148 -3.13 -4.32 -5.19
CA ASN A 148 -2.52 -4.29 -6.51
C ASN A 148 -1.13 -3.63 -6.45
N GLU A 149 -0.13 -4.27 -7.06
CA GLU A 149 1.23 -3.73 -7.18
C GLU A 149 1.29 -2.48 -8.08
N ILE A 150 2.14 -1.51 -7.73
CA ILE A 150 2.46 -0.37 -8.60
C ILE A 150 3.63 -0.72 -9.52
N LEU A 151 3.46 -0.50 -10.83
CA LEU A 151 4.47 -0.83 -11.85
C LEU A 151 4.98 0.45 -12.53
N ILE A 152 6.30 0.52 -12.71
CA ILE A 152 6.95 1.61 -13.46
C ILE A 152 7.19 1.13 -14.89
N ILE A 153 6.55 1.79 -15.87
CA ILE A 153 6.66 1.44 -17.29
C ILE A 153 7.48 2.52 -17.99
N SER A 154 8.59 2.14 -18.62
CA SER A 154 9.42 3.03 -19.45
C SER A 154 9.18 2.74 -20.93
N SER A 155 8.98 3.79 -21.72
CA SER A 155 8.79 3.70 -23.17
C SER A 155 10.07 3.32 -23.93
N LYS A 156 11.25 3.42 -23.30
CA LYS A 156 12.56 3.15 -23.93
C LYS A 156 13.18 1.80 -23.54
N SER A 157 12.58 1.03 -22.63
CA SER A 157 13.15 -0.24 -22.18
C SER A 157 12.07 -1.29 -21.94
N LYS A 158 12.20 -2.43 -22.62
CA LYS A 158 11.48 -3.66 -22.32
C LYS A 158 11.67 -3.98 -20.82
N PHE A 159 10.57 -3.90 -20.06
CA PHE A 159 10.37 -4.44 -18.71
C PHE A 159 11.51 -4.25 -17.69
N LEU A 160 11.41 -3.22 -16.86
CA LEU A 160 12.00 -3.28 -15.52
C LEU A 160 10.93 -3.81 -14.55
N LYS A 161 10.82 -5.13 -14.43
CA LYS A 161 10.13 -5.72 -13.27
C LYS A 161 11.02 -5.46 -12.07
N ASN A 162 10.56 -4.65 -11.12
CA ASN A 162 11.13 -4.61 -9.78
C ASN A 162 10.77 -5.95 -9.11
N ASN A 163 11.64 -6.95 -9.26
CA ASN A 163 11.52 -8.21 -8.52
C ASN A 163 11.87 -7.97 -7.05
N PHE A 164 10.95 -7.41 -6.27
CA PHE A 164 11.00 -7.55 -4.82
C PHE A 164 10.08 -8.69 -4.43
N HIS A 165 10.65 -9.88 -4.39
CA HIS A 165 10.06 -11.05 -3.76
C HIS A 165 10.08 -10.77 -2.25
N PHE A 166 8.94 -10.40 -1.67
CA PHE A 166 8.79 -10.46 -0.23
C PHE A 166 8.51 -11.92 0.15
N LEU A 167 9.43 -12.50 0.94
CA LEU A 167 9.29 -13.77 1.63
C LEU A 167 8.41 -13.58 2.87
#